data_AF-A0A7C2C5E3-F1
#
_entry.id   AF-A0A7C2C5E3-F1
#
_cell.length_a   1.000
_cell.length_b   1.000
_cell.length_c   1.000
_cell.angle_alpha   90.00
_cell.angle_beta   90.00
_cell.angle_gamma   90.00
#
_symmetry.space_group_name_H-M   'P 1'
#
loop_
_entity.id
_entity.type
_entity.pdbx_description
1 polymer ?
#
loop_
_entity_poly.entity_id
_entity_poly.type
_entity_poly.pdbx_seq_one_letter_code
_entity_poly.pdbx_strand_id
1 'polypeptide(L)'
;MVEVHTCSPGCRHHLGGAGWGDAPLVRLGYNKEARARKFPYLRALLERPVVFDGAMGTELQKRDLSPEDYGGEAYFGCPEVLNRTRPQVVQEIHRAYLEAGAEVIETNTFGALRHVLAEYGLGEEAEALAYLGARLAKEVAEPYGAFVAGALGPGTKLISLGQIAWDELYQAYKEAARGLLRGGVDLILLETAQDILQVRAAVLAAREAMAEVGREVPLQVQVTFEATGT
;
A
#
# COMPACT_ATOMS: atom_id res chain seq x y z
N MET A 1 -7.72 -11.15 43.71
CA MET A 1 -7.94 -12.01 42.53
C MET A 1 -8.58 -11.12 41.47
N VAL A 2 -7.88 -10.86 40.37
CA VAL A 2 -8.45 -10.09 39.26
C VAL A 2 -9.35 -11.07 38.50
N GLU A 3 -10.65 -10.85 38.51
CA GLU A 3 -11.59 -11.66 37.73
C GLU A 3 -11.29 -11.45 36.24
N VAL A 4 -10.84 -12.52 35.59
CA VAL A 4 -10.63 -12.55 34.15
C VAL A 4 -11.99 -12.79 33.51
N HIS A 5 -12.58 -11.73 32.94
CA HIS A 5 -13.87 -11.82 32.25
C HIS A 5 -13.77 -12.77 31.03
N THR A 6 -14.62 -13.79 30.96
CA THR A 6 -14.74 -14.69 29.80
C THR A 6 -15.59 -14.06 28.70
N CYS A 7 -14.99 -13.90 27.52
CA CYS A 7 -15.62 -13.26 26.36
C CYS A 7 -16.83 -14.07 25.83
N SER A 8 -17.94 -13.39 25.49
CA SER A 8 -19.13 -14.02 24.88
C SER A 8 -19.71 -13.15 23.75
N PRO A 9 -20.46 -13.73 22.78
CA PRO A 9 -21.02 -12.99 21.65
C PRO A 9 -21.97 -11.85 22.02
N GLY A 10 -22.54 -11.87 23.23
CA GLY A 10 -23.43 -10.83 23.74
C GLY A 10 -22.73 -9.75 24.58
N CYS A 11 -21.40 -9.77 24.68
CA CYS A 11 -20.70 -8.81 25.52
C CYS A 11 -20.64 -7.42 24.88
N ARG A 12 -20.70 -6.35 25.68
CA ARG A 12 -20.86 -4.95 25.22
C ARG A 12 -19.81 -4.49 24.19
N HIS A 13 -18.59 -5.02 24.23
CA HIS A 13 -17.56 -4.74 23.22
C HIS A 13 -17.82 -5.38 21.84
N HIS A 14 -18.78 -6.29 21.73
CA HIS A 14 -19.32 -6.81 20.46
C HIS A 14 -20.59 -6.08 20.01
N LEU A 15 -21.19 -5.24 20.87
CA LEU A 15 -22.52 -4.65 20.62
C LEU A 15 -22.51 -3.22 20.07
N GLY A 16 -21.33 -2.59 19.90
CA GLY A 16 -21.19 -1.34 19.14
C GLY A 16 -21.66 -0.04 19.82
N GLY A 17 -20.89 1.04 19.61
CA GLY A 17 -21.11 2.42 20.10
C GLY A 17 -20.03 2.88 21.10
N ALA A 18 -19.46 4.09 21.12
CA ALA A 18 -19.63 5.33 20.36
C ALA A 18 -18.25 5.90 19.95
N GLY A 19 -18.22 6.75 18.92
CA GLY A 19 -17.03 7.15 18.18
C GLY A 19 -16.71 8.61 18.24
N TRP A 20 -15.77 8.98 17.37
CA TRP A 20 -15.39 10.35 17.13
C TRP A 20 -16.34 10.94 16.07
N GLY A 21 -17.14 11.93 16.46
CA GLY A 21 -18.23 12.50 15.65
C GLY A 21 -19.53 11.68 15.70
N ASP A 22 -20.50 12.00 14.83
CA ASP A 22 -21.80 11.29 14.75
C ASP A 22 -21.68 9.83 14.27
N ALA A 23 -20.48 9.37 13.90
CA ALA A 23 -20.21 8.00 13.51
C ALA A 23 -19.61 7.21 14.70
N PRO A 24 -20.31 6.21 15.25
CA PRO A 24 -19.76 5.41 16.33
C PRO A 24 -18.48 4.68 15.87
N LEU A 25 -17.41 4.73 16.67
CA LEU A 25 -16.29 3.80 16.63
C LEU A 25 -16.86 2.56 17.25
N VAL A 26 -17.67 1.87 16.46
CA VAL A 26 -18.02 0.51 16.74
C VAL A 26 -16.67 -0.19 16.90
N ARG A 27 -16.36 -0.72 18.09
CA ARG A 27 -15.55 -1.94 18.17
C ARG A 27 -16.36 -3.00 17.41
N LEU A 28 -16.41 -2.90 16.08
CA LEU A 28 -16.67 -4.05 15.24
C LEU A 28 -15.45 -4.90 15.55
N GLY A 29 -15.61 -5.86 16.48
CA GLY A 29 -14.58 -6.82 16.78
C GLY A 29 -14.06 -7.30 15.43
N TYR A 30 -12.79 -7.03 15.15
CA TYR A 30 -12.15 -7.47 13.94
C TYR A 30 -12.24 -8.99 13.94
N ASN A 31 -13.25 -9.53 13.25
CA ASN A 31 -13.53 -10.96 13.25
C ASN A 31 -12.55 -11.59 12.26
N LYS A 32 -11.42 -12.02 12.77
CA LYS A 32 -10.28 -12.52 12.00
C LYS A 32 -10.70 -13.65 11.05
N GLU A 33 -11.56 -14.56 11.53
CA GLU A 33 -12.05 -15.70 10.76
C GLU A 33 -13.00 -15.25 9.63
N ALA A 34 -13.88 -14.29 9.89
CA ALA A 34 -14.77 -13.72 8.86
C ALA A 34 -13.97 -12.95 7.80
N ARG A 35 -12.94 -12.21 8.21
CA ARG A 35 -12.03 -11.53 7.29
C ARG A 35 -11.25 -12.53 6.44
N ALA A 36 -10.70 -13.58 7.04
CA ALA A 36 -9.99 -14.63 6.30
C ALA A 36 -10.90 -15.39 5.32
N ARG A 37 -12.19 -15.59 5.64
CA ARG A 37 -13.15 -16.13 4.66
C ARG A 37 -13.36 -15.23 3.45
N LYS A 38 -13.25 -13.91 3.62
CA LYS A 38 -13.46 -12.92 2.56
C LYS A 38 -12.18 -12.64 1.75
N PHE A 39 -11.01 -12.65 2.40
CA PHE A 39 -9.75 -12.22 1.80
C PHE A 39 -8.73 -13.36 1.79
N PRO A 40 -8.42 -13.94 0.61
CA PRO A 40 -7.45 -15.04 0.48
C PRO A 40 -6.09 -14.75 1.12
N TYR A 41 -5.58 -13.53 0.99
CA TYR A 41 -4.35 -13.10 1.64
C TYR A 41 -4.40 -13.26 3.17
N LEU A 42 -5.48 -12.82 3.82
CA LEU A 42 -5.64 -12.96 5.28
C LEU A 42 -5.82 -14.42 5.71
N ARG A 43 -6.38 -15.26 4.85
CA ARG A 43 -6.43 -16.70 5.08
C ARG A 43 -5.05 -17.33 5.03
N ALA A 44 -4.23 -16.98 4.04
CA ALA A 44 -2.86 -17.48 3.95
C ALA A 44 -2.05 -17.13 5.23
N LEU A 45 -2.15 -15.89 5.70
CA LEU A 45 -1.53 -15.44 6.97
C LEU A 45 -2.00 -16.20 8.22
N LEU A 46 -3.17 -16.84 8.18
CA LEU A 46 -3.67 -17.66 9.29
C LEU A 46 -3.11 -19.08 9.28
N GLU A 47 -2.80 -19.59 8.09
CA GLU A 47 -2.44 -20.99 7.90
C GLU A 47 -0.92 -21.17 7.99
N ARG A 48 -0.13 -20.15 7.60
CA ARG A 48 1.33 -20.24 7.50
C ARG A 48 2.01 -18.87 7.41
N PRO A 49 3.33 -18.78 7.65
CA PRO A 49 4.12 -17.61 7.27
C PRO A 49 4.01 -17.36 5.76
N VAL A 50 3.88 -16.10 5.38
CA VAL A 50 3.83 -15.65 3.97
C VAL A 50 5.09 -14.85 3.68
N VAL A 51 5.75 -15.14 2.55
CA VAL A 51 7.01 -14.52 2.16
C VAL A 51 6.76 -13.40 1.15
N PHE A 52 7.19 -12.18 1.49
CA PHE A 52 7.19 -11.03 0.58
C PHE A 52 8.47 -11.02 -0.27
N ASP A 53 8.45 -10.24 -1.34
CA ASP A 53 9.61 -9.98 -2.18
C ASP A 53 10.64 -9.07 -1.50
N GLY A 54 11.72 -8.79 -2.23
CA GLY A 54 12.77 -7.86 -1.81
C GLY A 54 12.61 -6.47 -2.43
N ALA A 55 13.66 -5.66 -2.32
CA ALA A 55 13.62 -4.25 -2.72
C ALA A 55 13.58 -4.03 -4.25
N MET A 56 12.47 -3.47 -4.75
CA MET A 56 12.34 -2.99 -6.14
C MET A 56 13.41 -1.95 -6.51
N GLY A 57 13.59 -0.91 -5.68
CA GLY A 57 14.53 0.19 -5.96
C GLY A 57 15.99 -0.29 -6.09
N THR A 58 16.43 -1.20 -5.22
CA THR A 58 17.77 -1.78 -5.27
C THR A 58 17.98 -2.62 -6.53
N GLU A 59 16.97 -3.39 -6.96
CA GLU A 59 17.05 -4.15 -8.21
C GLU A 59 17.05 -3.25 -9.44
N LEU A 60 16.33 -2.13 -9.42
CA LEU A 60 16.39 -1.12 -10.48
C LEU A 60 17.78 -0.48 -10.57
N GLN A 61 18.41 -0.16 -9.44
CA GLN A 61 19.77 0.41 -9.40
C GLN A 61 20.85 -0.52 -9.96
N LYS A 62 20.64 -1.84 -9.92
CA LYS A 62 21.55 -2.83 -10.52
C LYS A 62 21.44 -2.86 -12.04
N ARG A 63 20.42 -2.23 -12.63
CA ARG A 63 20.24 -2.14 -14.07
C ARG A 63 20.86 -0.84 -14.56
N ASP A 64 21.59 -0.91 -15.67
CA ASP A 64 22.22 0.24 -16.31
C ASP A 64 21.18 1.12 -17.06
N LEU A 65 20.15 1.60 -16.35
CA LEU A 65 19.08 2.44 -16.90
C LEU A 65 19.58 3.88 -17.09
N SER A 66 19.38 4.43 -18.27
CA SER A 66 19.72 5.81 -18.63
C SER A 66 18.50 6.74 -18.52
N PRO A 67 18.68 8.07 -18.56
CA PRO A 67 17.57 9.03 -18.61
C PRO A 67 16.52 8.71 -19.68
N GLU A 68 16.92 8.17 -20.83
CA GLU A 68 16.02 7.76 -21.91
C GLU A 68 15.08 6.61 -21.50
N ASP A 69 15.52 5.70 -20.62
CA ASP A 69 14.67 4.66 -20.03
C ASP A 69 13.51 5.25 -19.21
N TYR A 70 13.75 6.37 -18.51
CA TYR A 70 12.75 7.07 -17.71
C TYR A 70 11.87 8.01 -18.54
N GLY A 71 12.18 8.20 -19.83
CA GLY A 71 11.47 9.13 -20.71
C GLY A 71 12.05 10.54 -20.74
N GLY A 72 13.27 10.73 -20.26
CA GLY A 72 14.04 11.98 -20.32
C GLY A 72 14.68 12.36 -18.97
N GLU A 73 15.63 13.29 -19.02
CA GLU A 73 16.36 13.80 -17.85
C GLU A 73 15.45 14.29 -16.72
N ALA A 74 14.30 14.89 -17.05
CA ALA A 74 13.36 15.41 -16.07
C ALA A 74 12.74 14.32 -15.17
N TYR A 75 12.70 13.06 -15.63
CA TYR A 75 12.08 11.95 -14.90
C TYR A 75 13.12 10.95 -14.37
N PHE A 76 14.40 11.20 -14.62
CA PHE A 76 15.47 10.28 -14.26
C PHE A 76 15.52 10.09 -12.74
N GLY A 77 15.46 8.83 -12.31
CA GLY A 77 15.45 8.47 -10.90
C GLY A 77 14.06 8.41 -10.25
N CYS A 78 12.96 8.59 -10.99
CA CYS A 78 11.60 8.26 -10.52
C CYS A 78 11.26 6.80 -10.89
N PRO A 79 11.26 5.83 -9.95
CA PRO A 79 10.96 4.44 -10.28
C PRO A 79 9.56 4.24 -10.88
N GLU A 80 8.57 5.03 -10.44
CA GLU A 80 7.17 4.87 -10.82
C GLU A 80 6.94 5.12 -12.31
N VAL A 81 7.69 6.02 -12.95
CA VAL A 81 7.54 6.30 -14.38
C VAL A 81 7.93 5.08 -15.24
N LEU A 82 8.78 4.18 -14.72
CA LEU A 82 9.16 2.94 -15.40
C LEU A 82 7.97 1.98 -15.57
N ASN A 83 6.91 2.10 -14.76
CA ASN A 83 5.67 1.37 -15.01
C ASN A 83 5.06 1.68 -16.38
N ARG A 84 5.31 2.88 -16.90
CA ARG A 84 4.87 3.33 -18.22
C ARG A 84 5.96 3.17 -19.28
N THR A 85 7.19 3.58 -18.98
CA THR A 85 8.25 3.69 -19.99
C THR A 85 9.04 2.41 -20.21
N ARG A 86 9.22 1.59 -19.16
CA ARG A 86 9.95 0.31 -19.20
C ARG A 86 9.22 -0.79 -18.40
N PRO A 87 7.97 -1.10 -18.74
CA PRO A 87 7.17 -2.08 -18.00
C PRO A 87 7.83 -3.47 -17.95
N GLN A 88 8.57 -3.86 -18.98
CA GLN A 88 9.27 -5.15 -19.03
C GLN A 88 10.33 -5.27 -17.94
N VAL A 89 11.05 -4.19 -17.64
CA VAL A 89 12.06 -4.14 -16.58
C VAL A 89 11.43 -4.40 -15.22
N VAL A 90 10.31 -3.72 -14.93
CA VAL A 90 9.55 -3.90 -13.68
C VAL A 90 9.03 -5.33 -13.56
N GLN A 91 8.45 -5.87 -14.65
CA GLN A 91 7.92 -7.23 -14.69
C GLN A 91 9.01 -8.30 -14.50
N GLU A 92 10.20 -8.09 -15.04
CA GLU A 92 11.34 -9.00 -14.83
C GLU A 92 11.79 -9.03 -13.37
N ILE A 93 11.81 -7.90 -12.67
CA ILE A 93 12.14 -7.86 -11.24
C ILE A 93 11.09 -8.62 -10.42
N HIS A 94 9.80 -8.36 -10.67
CA HIS A 94 8.72 -9.13 -10.02
C HIS A 94 8.87 -10.63 -10.28
N ARG A 95 9.12 -11.02 -11.54
CA ARG A 95 9.28 -12.43 -11.92
C ARG A 95 10.46 -13.08 -11.19
N ALA A 96 11.59 -12.39 -11.09
CA ALA A 96 12.76 -12.90 -10.39
C ALA A 96 12.47 -13.19 -8.90
N TYR A 97 11.69 -12.34 -8.23
CA TYR A 97 11.28 -12.60 -6.85
C TYR A 97 10.30 -13.77 -6.73
N LEU A 98 9.34 -13.90 -7.65
CA LEU A 98 8.42 -15.03 -7.67
C LEU A 98 9.15 -16.36 -7.95
N GLU A 99 10.12 -16.37 -8.86
CA GLU A 99 10.98 -17.53 -9.14
C GLU A 99 11.87 -17.89 -7.94
N ALA A 100 12.24 -16.91 -7.12
CA ALA A 100 12.95 -17.13 -5.85
C ALA A 100 12.03 -17.62 -4.70
N GLY A 101 10.72 -17.71 -4.93
CA GLY A 101 9.75 -18.25 -3.97
C GLY A 101 8.97 -17.19 -3.18
N ALA A 102 8.99 -15.91 -3.58
CA ALA A 102 8.10 -14.91 -3.02
C ALA A 102 6.63 -15.27 -3.32
N GLU A 103 5.76 -15.01 -2.34
CA GLU A 103 4.32 -15.28 -2.42
C GLU A 103 3.50 -14.00 -2.47
N VAL A 104 4.13 -12.88 -2.12
CA VAL A 104 3.59 -11.54 -2.28
C VAL A 104 4.66 -10.71 -2.98
N ILE A 105 4.27 -9.99 -4.02
CA ILE A 105 5.10 -8.95 -4.63
C ILE A 105 4.51 -7.57 -4.37
N GLU A 106 5.36 -6.62 -4.08
CA GLU A 106 5.00 -5.21 -3.87
C GLU A 106 4.98 -4.47 -5.21
N THR A 107 3.96 -3.67 -5.48
CA THR A 107 3.90 -2.87 -6.70
C THR A 107 5.00 -1.81 -6.71
N ASN A 108 5.56 -1.50 -7.88
CA ASN A 108 6.51 -0.40 -8.06
C ASN A 108 5.81 0.98 -7.96
N THR A 109 5.29 1.32 -6.79
CA THR A 109 4.41 2.47 -6.55
C THR A 109 4.71 3.19 -5.24
N PHE A 110 5.87 2.94 -4.63
CA PHE A 110 6.27 3.51 -3.34
C PHE A 110 6.06 5.03 -3.28
N GLY A 111 6.51 5.74 -4.31
CA GLY A 111 6.40 7.18 -4.47
C GLY A 111 5.24 7.64 -5.35
N ALA A 112 4.24 6.80 -5.64
CA ALA A 112 3.12 7.14 -6.53
C ALA A 112 2.09 8.10 -5.89
N LEU A 113 2.57 9.13 -5.21
CA LEU A 113 1.81 10.18 -4.54
C LEU A 113 2.00 11.49 -5.31
N ARG A 114 0.92 12.23 -5.50
CA ARG A 114 0.90 13.51 -6.25
C ARG A 114 2.04 14.46 -5.87
N HIS A 115 2.27 14.68 -4.57
CA HIS A 115 3.30 15.62 -4.10
C HIS A 115 4.74 15.11 -4.31
N VAL A 116 4.95 13.78 -4.35
CA VAL A 116 6.24 13.17 -4.66
C VAL A 116 6.51 13.27 -6.15
N LEU A 117 5.55 12.86 -6.97
CA LEU A 117 5.67 12.90 -8.43
C LEU A 117 5.74 14.33 -8.98
N ALA A 118 5.21 15.32 -8.25
CA ALA A 118 5.37 16.73 -8.59
C ALA A 118 6.84 17.18 -8.63
N GLU A 119 7.75 16.53 -7.87
CA GLU A 119 9.19 16.81 -7.93
C GLU A 119 9.80 16.47 -9.30
N TYR A 120 9.12 15.60 -10.07
CA TYR A 120 9.47 15.20 -11.44
C TYR A 120 8.52 15.80 -12.49
N GLY A 121 7.60 16.69 -12.11
CA GLY A 121 6.57 17.22 -13.01
C GLY A 121 5.45 16.23 -13.39
N LEU A 122 5.34 15.10 -12.67
CA LEU A 122 4.41 14.01 -12.94
C LEU A 122 3.24 13.93 -11.95
N GLY A 123 3.00 15.00 -11.16
CA GLY A 123 2.01 14.98 -10.08
C GLY A 123 0.59 14.57 -10.49
N GLU A 124 0.14 14.99 -11.68
CA GLU A 124 -1.17 14.61 -12.23
C GLU A 124 -1.25 13.14 -12.69
N GLU A 125 -0.11 12.46 -12.87
CA GLU A 125 -0.03 11.07 -13.32
C GLU A 125 -0.09 10.07 -12.15
N ALA A 126 -0.22 10.52 -10.90
CA ALA A 126 -0.15 9.66 -9.70
C ALA A 126 -1.10 8.46 -9.74
N GLU A 127 -2.41 8.69 -9.97
CA GLU A 127 -3.39 7.61 -10.06
C GLU A 127 -3.10 6.67 -11.25
N ALA A 128 -2.64 7.21 -12.38
CA ALA A 128 -2.36 6.44 -13.58
C ALA A 128 -1.12 5.55 -13.41
N LEU A 129 -0.03 6.07 -12.82
CA LEU A 129 1.18 5.31 -12.53
C LEU A 129 0.94 4.24 -11.46
N ALA A 130 0.13 4.54 -10.44
CA ALA A 130 -0.29 3.57 -9.43
C ALA A 130 -1.11 2.43 -10.06
N TYR A 131 -2.05 2.76 -10.96
CA TYR A 131 -2.81 1.78 -11.72
C TYR A 131 -1.90 0.89 -12.58
N LEU A 132 -0.97 1.48 -13.34
CA LEU A 132 -0.05 0.72 -14.18
C LEU A 132 0.85 -0.20 -13.36
N GLY A 133 1.43 0.28 -12.25
CA GLY A 133 2.24 -0.55 -11.35
C GLY A 133 1.47 -1.77 -10.82
N ALA A 134 0.21 -1.56 -10.43
CA ALA A 134 -0.68 -2.66 -10.01
C ALA A 134 -0.99 -3.64 -11.14
N ARG A 135 -1.25 -3.16 -12.37
CA ARG A 135 -1.49 -4.03 -13.54
C ARG A 135 -0.30 -4.92 -13.85
N LEU A 136 0.90 -4.35 -13.91
CA LEU A 136 2.12 -5.08 -14.22
C LEU A 136 2.38 -6.19 -13.18
N ALA A 137 2.28 -5.86 -11.90
CA ALA A 137 2.45 -6.85 -10.83
C ALA A 137 1.37 -7.96 -10.91
N LYS A 138 0.10 -7.62 -11.13
CA LYS A 138 -0.97 -8.63 -11.24
C LYS A 138 -0.78 -9.58 -12.42
N GLU A 139 -0.33 -9.07 -13.56
CA GLU A 139 -0.06 -9.89 -14.75
C GLU A 139 1.09 -10.87 -14.50
N VAL A 140 2.12 -10.46 -13.76
CA VAL A 140 3.25 -11.33 -13.42
C VAL A 140 2.90 -12.33 -12.31
N ALA A 141 2.07 -11.93 -11.34
CA ALA A 141 1.68 -12.78 -10.21
C ALA A 141 0.68 -13.88 -10.57
N GLU A 142 -0.19 -13.67 -11.58
CA GLU A 142 -1.28 -14.58 -11.92
C GLU A 142 -0.82 -16.03 -12.19
N PRO A 143 0.21 -16.30 -13.03
CA PRO A 143 0.69 -17.67 -13.26
C PRO A 143 1.28 -18.36 -12.03
N TYR A 144 1.73 -17.59 -11.03
CA TYR A 144 2.34 -18.10 -9.80
C TYR A 144 1.31 -18.29 -8.67
N GLY A 145 0.08 -17.78 -8.85
CA GLY A 145 -0.91 -17.73 -7.77
C GLY A 145 -0.48 -16.85 -6.59
N ALA A 146 0.42 -15.89 -6.84
CA ALA A 146 0.94 -14.98 -5.82
C ALA A 146 -0.01 -13.80 -5.58
N PHE A 147 0.11 -13.18 -4.40
CA PHE A 147 -0.61 -11.96 -4.07
C PHE A 147 0.17 -10.72 -4.51
N VAL A 148 -0.53 -9.62 -4.77
CA VAL A 148 0.07 -8.33 -5.10
C VAL A 148 -0.30 -7.30 -4.05
N ALA A 149 0.70 -6.75 -3.37
CA ALA A 149 0.56 -5.66 -2.43
C ALA A 149 0.71 -4.31 -3.14
N GLY A 150 -0.35 -3.49 -3.09
CA GLY A 150 -0.28 -2.11 -3.53
C GLY A 150 0.53 -1.27 -2.55
N ALA A 151 1.80 -1.06 -2.86
CA ALA A 151 2.79 -0.48 -1.95
C ALA A 151 2.84 1.05 -2.06
N LEU A 152 2.66 1.74 -0.93
CA LEU A 152 2.71 3.21 -0.84
C LEU A 152 3.57 3.61 0.35
N GLY A 153 4.64 4.36 0.09
CA GLY A 153 5.53 4.90 1.09
C GLY A 153 4.98 6.16 1.79
N PRO A 154 5.78 6.78 2.69
CA PRO A 154 5.36 7.96 3.46
C PRO A 154 5.34 9.26 2.66
N GLY A 155 5.92 9.27 1.45
CA GLY A 155 6.16 10.49 0.66
C GLY A 155 7.39 11.28 1.12
N THR A 156 7.54 12.50 0.61
CA THR A 156 8.71 13.38 0.87
C THR A 156 8.42 14.48 1.89
N LYS A 157 7.20 14.53 2.45
CA LYS A 157 6.73 15.60 3.35
C LYS A 157 6.18 15.02 4.65
N LEU A 158 6.57 15.60 5.78
CA LEU A 158 6.08 15.26 7.11
C LEU A 158 4.97 16.21 7.54
N ILE A 159 3.75 15.68 7.66
CA ILE A 159 2.57 16.44 8.09
C ILE A 159 2.69 16.92 9.55
N SER A 160 3.30 16.13 10.43
CA SER A 160 3.54 16.53 11.83
C SER A 160 4.51 17.71 11.96
N LEU A 161 5.29 18.00 10.91
CA LEU A 161 6.16 19.19 10.83
C LEU A 161 5.53 20.34 10.02
N GLY A 162 4.28 20.20 9.58
CA GLY A 162 3.58 21.22 8.80
C GLY A 162 4.09 21.39 7.37
N GLN A 163 4.81 20.41 6.81
CA GLN A 163 5.37 20.50 5.46
C GLN A 163 4.33 20.27 4.35
N ILE A 164 3.18 19.69 4.70
CA ILE A 164 2.05 19.44 3.81
C ILE A 164 0.75 19.56 4.61
N ALA A 165 -0.31 20.06 3.98
CA ALA A 165 -1.63 20.14 4.60
C ALA A 165 -2.30 18.76 4.68
N TRP A 166 -3.18 18.57 5.67
CA TRP A 166 -3.96 17.33 5.82
C TRP A 166 -4.71 16.96 4.53
N ASP A 167 -5.46 17.91 3.96
CA ASP A 167 -6.29 17.67 2.79
C ASP A 167 -5.44 17.27 1.57
N GLU A 168 -4.28 17.90 1.39
CA GLU A 168 -3.37 17.60 0.29
C GLU A 168 -2.77 16.19 0.41
N LEU A 169 -2.29 15.83 1.60
CA LEU A 169 -1.76 14.49 1.86
C LEU A 169 -2.86 13.42 1.72
N TYR A 170 -4.04 13.70 2.24
CA TYR A 170 -5.21 12.83 2.16
C TYR A 170 -5.59 12.55 0.70
N GLN A 171 -5.71 13.59 -0.12
CA GLN A 171 -6.04 13.41 -1.54
C GLN A 171 -4.94 12.64 -2.29
N ALA A 172 -3.66 12.90 -2.01
CA ALA A 172 -2.57 12.17 -2.65
C ALA A 172 -2.64 10.65 -2.39
N TYR A 173 -2.89 10.23 -1.14
CA TYR A 173 -3.09 8.81 -0.83
C TYR A 173 -4.36 8.23 -1.44
N LYS A 174 -5.45 9.02 -1.50
CA LYS A 174 -6.74 8.58 -2.06
C LYS A 174 -6.61 8.30 -3.56
N GLU A 175 -5.98 9.19 -4.31
CA GLU A 175 -5.70 9.04 -5.74
C GLU A 175 -4.86 7.79 -6.01
N ALA A 176 -3.75 7.63 -5.28
CA ALA A 176 -2.86 6.47 -5.43
C ALA A 176 -3.60 5.15 -5.11
N ALA A 177 -4.32 5.12 -3.98
CA ALA A 177 -5.11 3.96 -3.58
C ALA A 177 -6.19 3.62 -4.62
N ARG A 178 -6.85 4.62 -5.21
CA ARG A 178 -7.84 4.41 -6.29
C ARG A 178 -7.20 3.73 -7.49
N GLY A 179 -6.01 4.18 -7.89
CA GLY A 179 -5.22 3.57 -8.96
C GLY A 179 -4.92 2.10 -8.67
N LEU A 180 -4.37 1.80 -7.48
CA LEU A 180 -4.05 0.43 -7.05
C LEU A 180 -5.29 -0.49 -7.02
N LEU A 181 -6.41 -0.01 -6.48
CA LEU A 181 -7.66 -0.76 -6.37
C LEU A 181 -8.24 -1.12 -7.76
N ARG A 182 -8.22 -0.15 -8.69
CA ARG A 182 -8.61 -0.38 -10.08
C ARG A 182 -7.63 -1.32 -10.79
N GLY A 183 -6.35 -1.24 -10.45
CA GLY A 183 -5.31 -2.06 -11.04
C GLY A 183 -5.37 -3.54 -10.67
N GLY A 184 -5.94 -3.88 -9.50
CA GLY A 184 -6.16 -5.30 -9.19
C GLY A 184 -5.58 -5.80 -7.88
N VAL A 185 -4.93 -4.95 -7.06
CA VAL A 185 -4.15 -5.40 -5.91
C VAL A 185 -4.96 -6.22 -4.91
N ASP A 186 -4.31 -7.18 -4.26
CA ASP A 186 -4.94 -8.09 -3.29
C ASP A 186 -4.99 -7.48 -1.88
N LEU A 187 -4.13 -6.49 -1.62
CA LEU A 187 -4.02 -5.70 -0.40
C LEU A 187 -3.41 -4.33 -0.73
N ILE A 188 -3.60 -3.35 0.14
CA ILE A 188 -2.81 -2.11 0.15
C ILE A 188 -1.84 -2.17 1.32
N LEU A 189 -0.57 -1.87 1.03
CA LEU A 189 0.52 -1.79 1.98
C LEU A 189 0.93 -0.32 2.13
N LEU A 190 0.72 0.23 3.33
CA LEU A 190 1.29 1.51 3.73
C LEU A 190 2.62 1.20 4.43
N GLU A 191 3.72 1.40 3.72
CA GLU A 191 5.05 0.99 4.18
C GLU A 191 5.93 2.16 4.60
N THR A 192 7.00 1.82 5.32
CA THR A 192 8.05 2.75 5.75
C THR A 192 7.52 4.01 6.45
N ALA A 193 6.42 3.90 7.20
CA ALA A 193 5.80 5.05 7.81
C ALA A 193 6.58 5.50 9.06
N GLN A 194 6.89 6.79 9.12
CA GLN A 194 7.60 7.42 10.26
C GLN A 194 6.71 8.41 11.02
N ASP A 195 5.57 8.79 10.46
CA ASP A 195 4.66 9.79 11.04
C ASP A 195 3.25 9.20 11.21
N ILE A 196 2.80 9.05 12.46
CA ILE A 196 1.49 8.46 12.78
C ILE A 196 0.33 9.31 12.21
N LEU A 197 0.50 10.63 12.08
CA LEU A 197 -0.52 11.48 11.48
C LEU A 197 -0.62 11.23 9.97
N GLN A 198 0.50 10.97 9.30
CA GLN A 198 0.53 10.49 7.91
C GLN A 198 -0.13 9.12 7.78
N VAL A 199 0.18 8.15 8.65
CA VAL A 199 -0.50 6.83 8.67
C VAL A 199 -2.00 7.00 8.78
N ARG A 200 -2.47 7.88 9.68
CA ARG A 200 -3.90 8.14 9.86
C ARG A 200 -4.53 8.68 8.57
N ALA A 201 -3.90 9.66 7.93
CA ALA A 201 -4.39 10.22 6.66
C ALA A 201 -4.47 9.13 5.58
N ALA A 202 -3.39 8.35 5.41
CA ALA A 202 -3.29 7.29 4.41
C ALA A 202 -4.33 6.18 4.60
N VAL A 203 -4.53 5.71 5.85
CA VAL A 203 -5.53 4.67 6.16
C VAL A 203 -6.95 5.15 5.86
N LEU A 204 -7.28 6.39 6.22
CA LEU A 204 -8.61 6.96 5.97
C LEU A 204 -8.84 7.16 4.47
N ALA A 205 -7.84 7.72 3.77
CA ALA A 205 -7.88 7.93 2.33
C ALA A 205 -8.05 6.62 1.54
N ALA A 206 -7.30 5.58 1.91
CA ALA A 206 -7.43 4.26 1.29
C ALA A 206 -8.84 3.66 1.50
N ARG A 207 -9.43 3.83 2.69
CA ARG A 207 -10.80 3.37 2.97
C ARG A 207 -11.85 4.11 2.15
N GLU A 208 -11.69 5.42 1.98
CA GLU A 208 -12.59 6.20 1.14
C GLU A 208 -12.45 5.78 -0.33
N ALA A 209 -11.21 5.58 -0.82
CA ALA A 209 -10.97 5.06 -2.16
C ALA A 209 -11.62 3.67 -2.37
N MET A 210 -11.55 2.77 -1.38
CA MET A 210 -12.25 1.48 -1.42
C MET A 210 -13.78 1.65 -1.57
N ALA A 211 -14.36 2.60 -0.84
CA ALA A 211 -15.79 2.90 -0.94
C ALA A 211 -16.17 3.49 -2.30
N GLU A 212 -15.37 4.42 -2.85
CA GLU A 212 -15.58 5.00 -4.19
C GLU A 212 -15.47 3.96 -5.30
N VAL A 213 -14.48 3.07 -5.23
CA VAL A 213 -14.25 2.04 -6.25
C VAL A 213 -15.21 0.86 -6.10
N GLY A 214 -15.84 0.69 -4.92
CA GLY A 214 -16.67 -0.46 -4.60
C GLY A 214 -15.86 -1.75 -4.40
N ARG A 215 -14.57 -1.62 -4.07
CA ARG A 215 -13.65 -2.74 -3.85
C ARG A 215 -12.95 -2.58 -2.52
N GLU A 216 -13.17 -3.54 -1.62
CA GLU A 216 -12.43 -3.63 -0.37
C GLU A 216 -11.28 -4.62 -0.51
N VAL A 217 -10.11 -4.28 0.05
CA VAL A 217 -8.97 -5.19 0.23
C VAL A 217 -8.41 -5.04 1.66
N PRO A 218 -7.62 -6.00 2.17
CA PRO A 218 -6.89 -5.81 3.43
C PRO A 218 -5.97 -4.59 3.37
N LEU A 219 -5.82 -3.92 4.51
CA LEU A 219 -4.84 -2.86 4.72
C LEU A 219 -3.76 -3.39 5.64
N GLN A 220 -2.51 -3.33 5.20
CA GLN A 220 -1.32 -3.57 6.01
C GLN A 220 -0.59 -2.24 6.22
N VAL A 221 -0.09 -2.02 7.43
CA VAL A 221 0.67 -0.82 7.79
C VAL A 221 1.98 -1.24 8.43
N GLN A 222 3.09 -0.72 7.93
CA GLN A 222 4.42 -0.89 8.51
C GLN A 222 4.95 0.47 8.94
N VAL A 223 5.38 0.52 10.19
CA VAL A 223 6.10 1.67 10.75
C VAL A 223 7.59 1.36 10.78
N THR A 224 8.41 2.37 10.52
CA THR A 224 9.86 2.26 10.56
C THR A 224 10.37 3.08 11.74
N PHE A 225 11.26 2.46 12.51
CA PHE A 225 11.91 3.08 13.66
C PHE A 225 13.40 3.24 13.38
N GLU A 226 14.01 4.29 13.92
CA GLU A 226 15.45 4.38 14.00
C GLU A 226 15.99 3.40 15.05
N ALA A 227 17.30 3.11 15.00
CA ALA A 227 17.94 2.18 15.95
C ALA A 227 17.78 2.61 17.42
N THR A 228 17.48 3.89 17.67
CA THR A 228 17.20 4.48 18.99
C THR A 228 15.77 4.23 19.49
N GLY A 229 14.90 3.62 18.68
CA GLY A 229 13.49 3.36 19.03
C GLY A 229 12.58 4.59 18.91
N THR A 230 13.06 5.65 18.25
CA THR A 230 12.30 6.83 17.84
C THR A 230 11.78 6.71 16.42
#